data_AF-A0A5J4YIV4-F1
#
_entry.id   AF-A0A5J4YIV4-F1
#
_cell.length_a   1.000
_cell.length_b   1.000
_cell.length_c   1.000
_cell.angle_alpha   90.00
_cell.angle_beta   90.00
_cell.angle_gamma   90.00
#
_symmetry.space_group_name_H-M   'P 1'
#
loop_
_entity.id
_entity.type
_entity.pdbx_description
1 polymer ?
#
loop_
_entity_poly.entity_id
_entity_poly.type
_entity_poly.pdbx_seq_one_letter_code
_entity_poly.pdbx_strand_id
1 'polypeptide(L)'
;MPRLTEGDLTQPTCGFGNLPHRNVEIYTPVVDGEFKHQDSMGTLKTLRPNTMQDLSAVTAVVHSERNVSGDTALRFIQLWEVPRKSGHEPEDSSIHGNKCEWTPSR
;
A
#
# COMPACT_ATOMS: atom_id res chain seq x y z
N MET A 1 13.85 4.78 -12.65
CA MET A 1 12.82 4.00 -13.36
C MET A 1 11.85 3.48 -12.30
N PRO A 2 10.53 3.56 -12.52
CA PRO A 2 9.56 2.98 -11.59
C PRO A 2 9.76 1.47 -11.56
N ARG A 3 9.68 0.86 -10.37
CA ARG A 3 9.65 -0.59 -10.21
C ARG A 3 8.21 -0.98 -9.89
N LEU A 4 7.63 -1.81 -10.74
CA LEU A 4 6.31 -2.40 -10.55
C LEU A 4 6.50 -3.84 -10.05
N THR A 5 5.81 -4.20 -8.98
CA THR A 5 5.52 -5.61 -8.71
C THR A 5 4.14 -5.92 -9.26
N GLU A 6 4.07 -6.90 -10.18
CA GLU A 6 2.79 -7.52 -10.58
C GLU A 6 2.07 -7.99 -9.31
N GLY A 7 0.76 -7.74 -9.22
CA GLY A 7 -0.02 -7.75 -7.98
C GLY A 7 0.32 -8.89 -7.01
N ASP A 8 0.51 -8.54 -5.74
CA ASP A 8 0.81 -9.49 -4.69
C ASP A 8 -0.46 -10.27 -4.30
N LEU A 9 -0.35 -11.58 -4.16
CA LEU A 9 -1.39 -12.45 -3.62
C LEU A 9 -0.90 -13.00 -2.28
N THR A 10 -1.38 -12.40 -1.20
CA THR A 10 -1.02 -12.81 0.16
C THR A 10 -2.06 -13.76 0.72
N GLN A 11 -1.62 -14.96 1.13
CA GLN A 11 -2.49 -15.98 1.74
C GLN A 11 -3.12 -15.48 3.07
N PRO A 12 -4.21 -16.11 3.54
CA PRO A 12 -4.81 -15.76 4.82
C PRO A 12 -3.77 -15.77 5.95
N THR A 13 -3.85 -14.82 6.87
CA THR A 13 -2.92 -14.60 8.01
C THR A 13 -1.46 -14.28 7.66
N CYS A 14 -1.07 -14.31 6.38
CA CYS A 14 0.27 -13.97 5.92
C CYS A 14 0.45 -12.45 5.76
N GLY A 15 1.69 -12.03 5.57
CA GLY A 15 2.03 -10.64 5.31
C GLY A 15 3.52 -10.38 5.33
N PHE A 16 3.86 -9.12 5.15
CA PHE A 16 5.20 -8.58 5.26
C PHE A 16 5.43 -8.06 6.67
N GLY A 17 6.53 -8.50 7.29
CA GLY A 17 6.96 -7.99 8.60
C GLY A 17 7.49 -6.56 8.52
N ASN A 18 8.23 -6.14 9.55
CA ASN A 18 8.84 -4.82 9.59
C ASN A 18 9.94 -4.70 8.52
N LEU A 19 9.64 -4.02 7.42
CA LEU A 19 10.55 -3.76 6.30
C LEU A 19 10.99 -2.29 6.29
N PRO A 20 12.31 -2.02 6.22
CA PRO A 20 12.81 -0.66 6.09
C PRO A 20 12.78 -0.17 4.64
N HIS A 21 12.31 1.05 4.44
CA HIS A 21 12.35 1.77 3.17
C HIS A 21 12.96 3.16 3.34
N ARG A 22 13.65 3.62 2.30
CA ARG A 22 14.28 4.94 2.24
C ARG A 22 14.36 5.41 0.78
N ASN A 23 14.19 6.71 0.54
CA ASN A 23 14.25 7.33 -0.78
C ASN A 23 13.30 6.67 -1.80
N VAL A 24 12.06 6.38 -1.39
CA VAL A 24 11.03 5.76 -2.25
C VAL A 24 9.64 6.29 -1.92
N GLU A 25 8.82 6.46 -2.95
CA GLU A 25 7.36 6.60 -2.87
C GLU A 25 6.73 5.24 -3.19
N ILE A 26 5.86 4.74 -2.32
CA ILE A 26 5.18 3.45 -2.48
C ILE A 26 3.68 3.72 -2.59
N TYR A 27 3.10 3.24 -3.70
CA TYR A 27 1.69 3.39 -4.00
C TYR A 27 1.01 2.02 -3.97
N THR A 28 -0.03 1.89 -3.16
CA THR A 28 -0.70 0.61 -2.90
C THR A 28 -2.20 0.70 -3.15
N PRO A 29 -2.68 0.49 -4.40
CA PRO A 29 -4.09 0.27 -4.65
C PRO A 29 -4.50 -1.14 -4.21
N VAL A 30 -5.53 -1.21 -3.37
CA VAL A 30 -6.09 -2.48 -2.90
C VAL A 30 -7.13 -2.97 -3.89
N VAL A 31 -6.92 -4.20 -4.39
CA VAL A 31 -7.78 -4.79 -5.40
C VAL A 31 -8.84 -5.69 -4.79
N ASP A 32 -8.45 -6.56 -3.86
CA ASP A 32 -9.37 -7.46 -3.16
C ASP A 32 -8.84 -7.83 -1.76
N GLY A 33 -9.74 -8.18 -0.85
CA GLY A 33 -9.40 -8.43 0.55
C GLY A 33 -8.99 -7.16 1.32
N GLU A 34 -8.47 -7.33 2.53
CA GLU A 34 -8.05 -6.22 3.38
C GLU A 34 -6.78 -6.54 4.17
N PHE A 35 -6.00 -5.50 4.46
CA PHE A 35 -4.76 -5.65 5.22
C PHE A 35 -4.55 -4.52 6.22
N LYS A 36 -3.82 -4.83 7.29
CA LYS A 36 -3.40 -3.87 8.30
C LYS A 36 -2.01 -3.37 7.93
N HIS A 37 -1.90 -2.06 7.78
CA HIS A 37 -0.66 -1.33 7.66
C HIS A 37 -0.28 -0.76 9.04
N GLN A 38 0.98 -0.94 9.42
CA GLN A 38 1.57 -0.29 10.59
C GLN A 38 2.95 0.23 10.24
N ASP A 39 3.26 1.46 10.62
CA ASP A 39 4.58 2.06 10.39
C ASP A 39 5.23 2.68 11.63
N SER A 40 6.50 3.06 11.48
CA SER A 40 7.33 3.70 12.50
C SER A 40 6.95 5.15 12.81
N MET A 41 6.07 5.76 12.01
CA MET A 41 5.52 7.10 12.28
C MET A 41 4.34 7.03 13.26
N GLY A 42 3.89 5.81 13.59
CA GLY A 42 2.76 5.55 14.48
C GLY A 42 1.44 5.36 13.73
N THR A 43 1.45 5.33 12.39
CA THR A 43 0.25 5.04 11.62
C THR A 43 -0.15 3.58 11.83
N LEU A 44 -1.44 3.36 12.08
CA LEU A 44 -2.05 2.05 12.13
C LEU A 44 -3.40 2.12 11.43
N LYS A 45 -3.54 1.46 10.28
CA LYS A 45 -4.78 1.50 9.49
C LYS A 45 -5.08 0.19 8.80
N THR A 46 -6.35 -0.06 8.52
CA THR A 46 -6.80 -1.16 7.68
C THR A 46 -7.17 -0.62 6.31
N LEU A 47 -6.52 -1.12 5.27
CA LEU A 47 -6.77 -0.78 3.87
C LEU A 47 -7.64 -1.86 3.23
N ARG A 48 -8.61 -1.42 2.41
CA ARG A 48 -9.71 -2.22 1.87
C ARG A 48 -9.84 -1.97 0.37
N PRO A 49 -10.60 -2.80 -0.38
CA PRO A 49 -10.74 -2.62 -1.81
C PRO A 49 -11.27 -1.22 -2.16
N ASN A 50 -10.79 -0.66 -3.26
CA ASN A 50 -11.00 0.74 -3.69
C ASN A 50 -10.25 1.80 -2.86
N THR A 51 -9.34 1.40 -1.98
CA THR A 51 -8.40 2.33 -1.34
C THR A 51 -7.11 2.43 -2.15
N MET A 52 -6.62 3.65 -2.34
CA MET A 52 -5.25 3.96 -2.75
C MET A 52 -4.49 4.47 -1.52
N GLN A 53 -3.39 3.81 -1.18
CA GLN A 53 -2.45 4.32 -0.17
C GLN A 53 -1.22 4.92 -0.88
N ASP A 54 -0.75 6.04 -0.35
CA ASP A 54 0.48 6.71 -0.75
C ASP A 54 1.40 6.78 0.47
N LEU A 55 2.48 5.99 0.48
CA LEU A 55 3.50 5.98 1.53
C LEU A 55 4.79 6.61 1.01
N SER A 56 5.13 7.77 1.54
CA SER A 56 6.38 8.47 1.25
C SER A 56 7.44 8.11 2.28
N ALA A 57 8.47 7.37 1.86
CA ALA A 57 9.56 6.91 2.72
C ALA A 57 10.87 7.68 2.45
N VAL A 58 10.81 8.99 2.22
CA VAL A 58 11.97 9.78 1.78
C VAL A 58 13.12 9.75 2.78
N THR A 59 12.90 10.16 4.03
CA THR A 59 13.96 10.18 5.05
C THR A 59 14.23 8.80 5.63
N ALA A 60 13.19 8.05 5.99
CA ALA A 60 13.11 6.59 6.14
C ALA A 60 11.78 6.21 6.81
N VAL A 61 11.23 5.03 6.49
CA VAL A 61 10.10 4.43 7.21
C VAL A 61 10.37 2.95 7.41
N VAL A 62 9.99 2.40 8.56
CA VAL A 62 9.83 0.96 8.76
C VAL A 62 8.35 0.66 8.82
N HIS A 63 7.87 -0.27 8.02
CA HIS A 63 6.44 -0.62 7.99
C HIS A 63 6.19 -2.11 7.84
N SER A 64 4.97 -2.53 8.14
CA SER A 64 4.50 -3.90 7.99
C SER A 64 3.10 -3.92 7.41
N GLU A 65 2.81 -4.95 6.62
CA GLU A 65 1.55 -5.12 5.90
C GLU A 65 1.05 -6.55 6.15
N ARG A 66 -0.08 -6.71 6.83
CA ARG A 66 -0.59 -8.04 7.19
C ARG A 66 -2.01 -8.26 6.70
N ASN A 67 -2.25 -9.36 5.98
CA ASN A 67 -3.60 -9.83 5.70
C ASN A 67 -4.32 -10.09 7.03
N VAL A 68 -5.40 -9.36 7.28
CA VAL A 68 -6.17 -9.48 8.53
C VAL A 68 -7.16 -10.64 8.49
N SER A 69 -7.42 -11.16 7.29
CA SER A 69 -8.34 -12.27 7.08
C SER A 69 -7.72 -13.62 7.44
N GLY A 70 -8.52 -14.47 8.07
CA GLY A 70 -8.17 -15.86 8.40
C GLY A 70 -8.57 -16.86 7.33
N ASP A 71 -9.41 -16.45 6.37
CA ASP A 71 -10.05 -17.32 5.38
C ASP A 71 -9.96 -16.81 3.94
N THR A 72 -9.72 -15.51 3.73
CA THR A 72 -9.64 -14.91 2.39
C THR A 72 -8.23 -14.42 2.03
N ALA A 73 -7.86 -14.62 0.76
CA ALA A 73 -6.64 -14.08 0.22
C ALA A 73 -6.74 -12.56 0.04
N LEU A 74 -5.62 -11.89 0.20
CA LEU A 74 -5.45 -10.46 -0.02
C LEU A 74 -4.80 -10.25 -1.39
N ARG A 75 -5.28 -9.26 -2.15
CA ARG A 75 -4.68 -8.85 -3.42
C ARG A 75 -4.54 -7.34 -3.52
N PHE A 76 -3.31 -6.87 -3.72
CA PHE A 76 -2.98 -5.46 -3.95
C PHE A 76 -1.83 -5.34 -4.95
N ILE A 77 -1.58 -4.13 -5.43
CA ILE A 77 -0.42 -3.82 -6.28
C ILE A 77 0.50 -2.91 -5.48
N GLN A 78 1.81 -3.01 -5.68
CA GLN A 78 2.76 -2.01 -5.19
C GLN A 78 3.51 -1.38 -6.36
N LEU A 79 3.43 -0.06 -6.46
CA LEU A 79 4.20 0.73 -7.40
C LEU A 79 5.23 1.56 -6.65
N TRP A 80 6.48 1.46 -7.07
CA TRP A 80 7.59 2.11 -6.38
C TRP A 80 8.20 3.16 -7.30
N GLU A 81 8.20 4.41 -6.86
CA GLU A 81 8.77 5.53 -7.59
C GLU A 81 9.89 6.22 -6.80
N VAL A 82 10.81 6.86 -7.53
CA VAL A 82 11.82 7.72 -6.92
C VAL A 82 11.12 9.02 -6.48
N PRO A 83 11.34 9.51 -5.24
CA PRO A 83 10.72 10.74 -4.77
C PRO A 83 11.08 11.93 -5.65
N ARG A 84 10.06 12.74 -5.97
CA ARG A 84 10.26 13.98 -6.76
C ARG A 84 10.94 15.08 -5.94
N LYS A 85 10.80 15.03 -4.62
CA LYS A 85 11.43 15.94 -3.67
C LYS A 85 12.24 15.12 -2.68
N SER A 86 13.37 15.68 -2.24
CA SER A 86 14.25 15.05 -1.26
C SER A 86 14.15 15.76 0.09
N GLY A 87 14.41 15.04 1.17
CA GLY A 87 14.63 15.62 2.50
C GLY A 87 13.38 16.09 3.24
N HIS A 88 12.18 15.71 2.79
CA HIS A 88 10.96 15.90 3.56
C HIS A 88 10.74 14.74 4.54
N GLU A 89 9.95 15.02 5.57
CA GLU A 89 9.50 14.00 6.50
C GLU A 89 8.69 12.92 5.76
N PRO A 90 8.71 11.67 6.26
CA PRO A 90 7.90 10.65 5.65
C PRO A 90 6.42 10.91 5.94
N GLU A 91 5.57 10.46 5.04
CA GLU A 91 4.14 10.73 5.06
C GLU A 91 3.39 9.46 4.68
N ASP A 92 2.26 9.20 5.31
CA ASP A 92 1.36 8.11 4.93
C ASP A 92 -0.07 8.65 4.79
N SER A 93 -0.59 8.58 3.57
CA SER A 93 -1.95 9.02 3.26
C SER A 93 -2.71 7.92 2.54
N SER A 94 -4.03 8.01 2.56
CA SER A 94 -4.86 7.08 1.79
C SER A 94 -6.19 7.71 1.45
N ILE A 95 -6.67 7.45 0.24
CA ILE A 95 -7.98 7.85 -0.23
C ILE A 95 -8.82 6.60 -0.50
N HIS A 96 -10.05 6.58 0.00
CA HIS A 96 -11.01 5.54 -0.34
C HIS A 96 -11.94 6.06 -1.44
N GLY A 97 -11.86 5.44 -2.60
CA GLY A 97 -12.69 5.78 -3.75
C GLY A 97 -14.06 5.14 -3.66
N ASN A 98 -15.06 5.80 -4.25
CA ASN A 98 -16.32 5.14 -4.57
C ASN A 98 -16.08 4.10 -5.67
N LYS A 99 -16.80 2.99 -5.63
CA LYS A 99 -16.78 2.00 -6.70
C LYS A 99 -17.14 2.70 -8.01
N CYS A 100 -16.21 2.69 -8.96
CA CYS A 100 -16.43 3.26 -10.27
C CYS A 100 -17.16 2.24 -11.14
N GLU A 101 -18.42 2.49 -11.47
CA GLU A 101 -19.14 1.72 -12.48
C GLU A 101 -18.75 2.24 -13.86
N TRP A 102 -17.71 1.64 -14.44
CA TRP A 102 -17.34 1.95 -15.80
C TRP A 102 -18.36 1.35 -16.77
N THR A 103 -19.07 2.21 -17.49
CA THR A 103 -19.91 1.81 -18.61
C THR A 103 -19.15 2.10 -19.91
N PRO A 104 -18.80 1.06 -20.70
CA PRO A 104 -18.18 1.29 -22.00
C PRO A 104 -19.09 2.16 -22.87
N SER A 105 -18.57 3.27 -23.40
CA SER A 105 -19.24 3.96 -24.51
C SER A 105 -19.18 3.05 -25.74
N ARG A 106 -20.34 2.80 -26.36
CA ARG A 106 -20.46 2.06 -27.63
C ARG A 106 -19.74 2.77 -28.77
#